data_AF-A0A7Z9WKN8-F1
#
_entry.id   AF-A0A7Z9WKN8-F1
#
_cell.length_a   1.000
_cell.length_b   1.000
_cell.length_c   1.000
_cell.angle_alpha   90.00
_cell.angle_beta   90.00
_cell.angle_gamma   90.00
#
_symmetry.space_group_name_H-M   'P 1'
#
loop_
_entity.id
_entity.type
_entity.pdbx_description
1 polymer ?
#
loop_
_entity_poly.entity_id
_entity_poly.type
_entity_poly.pdbx_seq_one_letter_code
_entity_poly.pdbx_strand_id
1 'polypeptide(L)'
;MAEIIETLLTAKEACEYLRVSLFTLRKMEKQGLLKPFRTPGGHRRYSLEMLNEYLERSRNCFDKSEGEGSDREGDLPQTVS
;
A
#
# COMPACT_ATOMS: atom_id res chain seq x y z
N MET A 1 3.10 -29.19 -0.41
CA MET A 1 2.09 -28.12 -0.48
C MET A 1 2.40 -27.15 0.65
N ALA A 2 2.98 -26.00 0.38
CA ALA A 2 3.15 -24.98 1.42
C ALA A 2 1.79 -24.33 1.64
N GLU A 3 1.23 -24.47 2.84
CA GLU A 3 0.07 -23.67 3.25
C GLU A 3 0.51 -22.21 3.24
N ILE A 4 0.00 -21.43 2.29
CA ILE A 4 0.11 -19.97 2.31
C ILE A 4 -0.94 -19.49 3.31
N ILE A 5 -0.62 -19.61 4.60
CA ILE A 5 -1.33 -18.89 5.63
C ILE A 5 -0.90 -17.42 5.52
N GLU A 6 -1.75 -16.60 4.91
CA GLU A 6 -1.59 -15.15 4.93
C GLU A 6 -1.68 -14.67 6.38
N THR A 7 -0.52 -14.53 7.01
CA THR A 7 -0.43 -14.06 8.40
C THR A 7 -0.82 -12.59 8.45
N LEU A 8 -2.03 -12.32 8.95
CA LEU A 8 -2.55 -10.98 9.20
C LEU A 8 -2.11 -10.46 10.56
N LEU A 9 -1.18 -9.51 10.53
CA LEU A 9 -0.63 -8.85 11.70
C LEU A 9 -1.57 -7.78 12.23
N THR A 10 -1.58 -7.59 13.54
CA THR A 10 -2.15 -6.42 14.22
C THR A 10 -1.29 -5.18 13.98
N ALA A 11 -1.79 -4.00 14.35
CA ALA A 11 -1.01 -2.76 14.27
C ALA A 11 0.27 -2.81 15.10
N LYS A 12 0.26 -3.51 16.25
CA LYS A 12 1.44 -3.62 17.11
C LYS A 12 2.50 -4.51 16.46
N GLU A 13 2.11 -5.68 15.96
CA GLU A 13 3.01 -6.60 15.26
C GLU A 13 3.58 -5.96 13.98
N ALA A 14 2.77 -5.21 13.23
CA ALA A 14 3.24 -4.46 12.07
C ALA A 14 4.28 -3.38 12.43
N CYS A 15 4.08 -2.68 13.55
CA CYS A 15 5.08 -1.73 14.07
C CYS A 15 6.40 -2.42 14.43
N GLU A 16 6.33 -3.56 15.12
CA GLU A 16 7.51 -4.36 15.48
C GLU A 16 8.23 -4.86 14.22
N TYR A 17 7.47 -5.32 13.22
CA TYR A 17 7.99 -5.79 11.94
C TYR A 17 8.72 -4.68 11.16
N LEU A 18 8.08 -3.52 11.00
CA LEU A 18 8.65 -2.37 10.28
C LEU A 18 9.67 -1.59 11.11
N ARG A 19 9.83 -1.90 12.40
CA ARG A 19 10.64 -1.15 13.37
C ARG A 19 10.27 0.33 13.45
N VAL A 20 8.97 0.62 13.45
CA VAL A 20 8.43 1.98 13.54
C VAL A 20 7.50 2.15 14.73
N SER A 21 7.28 3.40 15.14
CA SER A 21 6.28 3.72 16.16
C SER A 21 4.85 3.57 15.62
N LEU A 22 3.87 3.39 16.52
CA LEU A 22 2.44 3.39 16.16
C LEU A 22 2.00 4.72 15.53
N PHE A 23 2.61 5.83 15.96
CA PHE A 23 2.38 7.15 15.37
C PHE A 23 2.84 7.20 13.90
N THR A 24 4.03 6.67 13.61
CA THR A 24 4.57 6.56 12.25
C THR A 24 3.67 5.68 11.38
N LEU A 25 3.24 4.51 11.89
CA LEU A 25 2.35 3.61 11.17
C LEU A 25 1.02 4.31 10.79
N ARG A 26 0.42 5.07 11.72
CA ARG A 26 -0.79 5.87 11.45
C ARG A 26 -0.56 6.94 10.39
N LYS A 27 0.62 7.58 10.39
CA LYS A 27 0.98 8.58 9.37
C LYS A 27 1.07 7.93 7.99
N MET A 28 1.70 6.75 7.90
CA MET A 28 1.81 5.98 6.66
C MET A 28 0.44 5.57 6.11
N GLU A 29 -0.47 5.13 6.96
CA GLU A 29 -1.87 4.86 6.57
C GLU A 29 -2.57 6.12 6.04
N LYS A 30 -2.43 7.25 6.74
CA LYS A 30 -3.03 8.53 6.32
C LYS A 30 -2.49 9.01 4.97
N GLN A 31 -1.22 8.70 4.69
CA GLN A 31 -0.58 9.00 3.41
C GLN A 31 -0.91 7.97 2.31
N GLY A 32 -1.66 6.92 2.63
CA GLY A 32 -2.02 5.87 1.67
C GLY A 32 -0.88 4.91 1.33
N LEU A 33 0.22 4.95 2.08
CA LEU A 33 1.38 4.07 1.87
C LEU A 33 1.10 2.63 2.31
N LEU A 34 0.20 2.46 3.28
CA LEU A 34 -0.31 1.16 3.75
C LEU A 34 -1.84 1.24 3.81
N LYS A 35 -2.50 0.16 3.39
CA LYS A 35 -3.98 0.06 3.36
C LYS A 35 -4.45 -1.16 4.16
N PRO A 36 -4.47 -1.10 5.50
CA PRO A 36 -4.86 -2.24 6.31
C PRO A 36 -6.31 -2.66 6.08
N PHE A 37 -6.55 -3.96 6.14
CA PHE A 37 -7.89 -4.51 6.22
C PHE A 37 -8.52 -4.13 7.56
N ARG A 38 -9.79 -3.73 7.52
CA ARG A 38 -10.56 -3.42 8.73
C ARG A 38 -11.55 -4.55 8.98
N THR A 39 -11.48 -5.13 10.16
CA THR A 39 -12.52 -6.07 10.60
C THR A 39 -13.82 -5.30 10.88
N PRO A 40 -14.98 -5.99 10.97
CA PRO A 40 -16.24 -5.34 11.36
C PRO A 40 -16.16 -4.56 12.68
N GLY A 41 -15.30 -4.97 13.61
CA GLY A 41 -15.01 -4.25 14.87
C GLY A 41 -14.03 -3.08 14.74
N GLY A 42 -13.58 -2.73 13.52
CA GLY A 42 -12.69 -1.60 13.27
C GLY A 42 -11.20 -1.85 13.54
N HIS A 43 -10.83 -3.08 13.93
CA HIS A 43 -9.43 -3.44 14.12
C HIS A 43 -8.70 -3.53 12.78
N ARG A 44 -7.44 -3.08 12.78
CA ARG A 44 -6.59 -3.08 11.59
C ARG A 44 -5.81 -4.38 11.49
N ARG A 45 -5.74 -4.91 10.28
CA ARG A 45 -5.00 -6.11 9.91
C ARG A 45 -4.09 -5.82 8.72
N TYR A 46 -2.83 -6.21 8.82
CA TYR A 46 -1.81 -5.96 7.81
C TYR A 46 -1.30 -7.31 7.32
N SER A 47 -1.28 -7.54 6.01
CA SER A 47 -0.61 -8.71 5.46
C SER A 47 0.89 -8.50 5.44
N LEU A 48 1.67 -9.58 5.56
CA LEU A 48 3.13 -9.51 5.40
C LEU A 48 3.53 -9.00 4.02
N GLU A 49 2.80 -9.37 2.98
CA GLU A 49 3.02 -8.91 1.60
C GLU A 49 2.99 -7.38 1.50
N MET A 50 1.94 -6.73 2.03
CA MET A 50 1.82 -5.27 2.02
C MET A 50 2.98 -4.58 2.76
N LEU A 51 3.43 -5.16 3.87
CA LEU A 51 4.57 -4.60 4.63
C LEU A 51 5.89 -4.78 3.85
N ASN A 52 6.06 -5.92 3.17
CA ASN A 52 7.22 -6.17 2.31
C ASN A 52 7.25 -5.24 1.10
N GLU A 53 6.14 -5.07 0.39
CA GLU A 53 6.02 -4.13 -0.72
C GLU A 53 6.41 -2.71 -0.31
N TYR A 54 5.96 -2.29 0.89
CA TYR A 54 6.36 -1.00 1.44
C TYR A 54 7.89 -0.91 1.66
N LEU A 55 8.50 -1.95 2.25
CA LEU A 55 9.95 -1.99 2.45
C LEU A 55 10.71 -1.97 1.13
N GLU A 56 10.27 -2.71 0.12
CA GLU A 56 10.86 -2.72 -1.22
C GLU A 56 10.75 -1.36 -1.90
N ARG A 57 9.57 -0.74 -1.90
CA ARG A 57 9.38 0.63 -2.40
C ARG A 57 10.27 1.65 -1.67
N SER A 58 10.44 1.49 -0.36
CA SER A 58 11.30 2.38 0.43
C SER A 58 12.80 2.19 0.15
N ARG A 59 13.22 1.00 -0.29
CA ARG A 59 14.60 0.71 -0.73
C ARG A 59 14.86 1.21 -2.14
N ASN A 60 13.86 1.13 -3.01
CA ASN A 60 13.96 1.51 -4.42
C ASN A 60 13.83 3.02 -4.66
N CYS A 61 13.75 3.84 -3.60
CA CYS A 61 13.79 5.30 -3.73
C CYS A 61 15.14 5.83 -4.28
N PHE A 62 16.13 4.96 -4.51
CA PHE A 62 17.40 5.28 -5.14
C PHE A 62 17.52 4.90 -6.62
N ASP A 63 16.51 4.30 -7.27
CA ASP A 63 16.55 4.10 -8.72
C ASP A 63 15.18 4.31 -9.41
N LYS A 64 15.17 5.40 -10.19
CA LYS A 64 14.32 5.80 -11.33
C LYS A 64 12.85 6.18 -11.16
N SER A 65 12.64 7.44 -11.58
CA SER A 65 11.46 8.02 -12.22
C SER A 65 10.93 7.18 -13.39
N GLU A 66 9.75 6.60 -13.24
CA GLU A 66 8.74 6.40 -14.29
C GLU A 66 7.38 6.51 -13.56
N GLY A 67 6.43 7.40 -13.89
CA GLY A 67 6.13 7.98 -15.18
C GLY A 67 4.94 7.31 -15.84
N GLU A 68 3.85 7.01 -15.10
CA GLU A 68 2.58 6.59 -15.72
C GLU A 68 1.45 7.55 -15.32
N GLY A 69 1.31 8.59 -16.15
CA GLY A 69 0.05 9.29 -16.30
C GLY A 69 -0.90 8.38 -17.07
N SER A 70 -1.99 8.00 -16.44
CA SER A 70 -3.12 7.34 -17.11
C SER A 70 -3.87 8.37 -17.95
N ASP A 71 -3.62 8.30 -19.25
CA ASP A 71 -4.63 8.22 -20.32
C ASP A 71 -5.86 9.14 -20.16
N ARG A 72 -5.72 10.37 -20.68
CA ARG A 72 -6.86 11.11 -21.22
C ARG A 72 -6.84 11.01 -22.73
N GLU A 73 -7.42 9.92 -23.25
CA GLU A 73 -7.70 9.72 -24.67
C GLU A 73 -9.16 9.22 -24.75
N GLY A 74 -10.13 9.91 -25.36
CA GLY A 74 -10.17 11.24 -25.95
C GLY A 74 -11.60 11.79 -25.85
N ASP A 75 -11.70 13.11 -25.71
CA ASP A 75 -12.92 13.86 -26.03
C ASP A 75 -12.89 14.11 -27.53
N LEU A 76 -13.83 13.53 -28.28
CA LEU A 76 -14.04 13.94 -29.67
C LEU A 76 -15.53 13.95 -30.01
N PRO A 77 -16.21 15.11 -29.92
CA PRO A 77 -17.39 15.34 -30.71
C PRO A 77 -17.10 16.20 -31.95
N GLN A 78 -17.40 15.57 -33.09
CA GLN A 78 -18.10 16.11 -34.27
C GLN A 78 -17.40 17.17 -35.13
N THR A 79 -17.13 16.81 -36.39
CA THR A 79 -17.83 17.41 -37.54
C THR A 79 -17.44 16.65 -38.82
N VAL A 80 -18.44 16.15 -39.56
CA VAL A 80 -18.30 16.05 -41.02
C VAL A 80 -19.58 16.60 -41.64
N SER A 81 -19.36 17.39 -42.69
CA SER A 81 -20.29 18.26 -43.42
C SER A 81 -21.45 17.54 -44.10
#